data_AF-A0A7S2U5G9-F1
#
_entry.id   AF-A0A7S2U5G9-F1
#
_cell.length_a   1.000
_cell.length_b   1.000
_cell.length_c   1.000
_cell.angle_alpha   90.00
_cell.angle_beta   90.00
_cell.angle_gamma   90.00
#
_symmetry.space_group_name_H-M   'P 1'
#
loop_
_entity.id
_entity.type
_entity.pdbx_description
1 polymer ?
#
loop_
_entity_poly.entity_id
_entity_poly.type
_entity_poly.pdbx_seq_one_letter_code
_entity_poly.pdbx_strand_id
1 'polypeptide(L)'
;MVFGIKGPKELLSTAIANALAEFFEVDASKVESNLLKDAKIVLNQVKLRTQKKEFTQQLHQHGTKAVVVATTTGTVEQVTFSWAWSVGGNSDKKNSSNWVKDATLTIQGLQFKTQLSYGVYDKEGQLATTTAAAEKTTRILRERRKSKEKLEALKREGKLEAY
;
A
#
# COMPACT_ATOMS: atom_id res chain seq x y z
N MET A 1 -13.55 -37.09 10.51
CA MET A 1 -13.27 -35.90 9.70
C MET A 1 -11.93 -36.14 9.01
N VAL A 2 -11.94 -36.54 7.74
CA VAL A 2 -10.71 -36.91 7.01
C VAL A 2 -10.08 -35.63 6.50
N PHE A 3 -8.94 -35.23 7.06
CA PHE A 3 -8.09 -34.23 6.44
C PHE A 3 -7.46 -34.87 5.20
N GLY A 4 -8.12 -34.72 4.05
CA GLY A 4 -7.55 -35.09 2.77
C GLY A 4 -6.24 -34.33 2.61
N ILE A 5 -5.15 -35.06 2.36
CA ILE A 5 -3.85 -34.45 2.06
C ILE A 5 -4.04 -33.63 0.79
N LYS A 6 -4.10 -32.30 0.93
CA LYS A 6 -4.23 -31.39 -0.21
C LYS A 6 -3.08 -31.62 -1.17
N GLY A 7 -3.38 -31.86 -2.44
CA GLY A 7 -2.36 -32.03 -3.47
C GLY A 7 -1.56 -30.73 -3.68
N PRO A 8 -0.34 -30.78 -4.25
CA PRO A 8 0.45 -29.57 -4.52
C PRO A 8 -0.30 -28.51 -5.33
N LYS A 9 -1.18 -28.96 -6.24
CA LYS A 9 -2.07 -28.08 -7.01
C LYS A 9 -3.06 -27.31 -6.15
N GLU A 10 -3.66 -27.98 -5.17
CA GLU A 10 -4.61 -27.37 -4.25
C GLU A 10 -3.90 -26.38 -3.33
N LEU A 11 -2.76 -26.76 -2.76
CA LEU A 11 -1.96 -25.87 -1.91
C LEU A 11 -1.57 -24.58 -2.64
N LEU A 12 -1.10 -24.68 -3.88
CA LEU A 12 -0.76 -23.50 -4.68
C LEU A 12 -1.98 -22.64 -4.96
N SER A 13 -3.09 -23.26 -5.38
CA SER A 13 -4.32 -22.55 -5.73
C SER A 13 -4.87 -21.80 -4.52
N THR A 14 -4.88 -22.42 -3.33
CA THR A 14 -5.24 -21.76 -2.07
C THR A 14 -4.29 -20.59 -1.78
N ALA A 15 -2.97 -20.78 -1.91
CA ALA A 15 -1.98 -19.75 -1.61
C ALA A 15 -2.11 -18.52 -2.52
N ILE A 16 -2.28 -18.73 -3.83
CA ILE A 16 -2.48 -17.65 -4.80
C ILE A 16 -3.81 -16.94 -4.54
N ALA A 17 -4.89 -17.69 -4.28
CA ALA A 17 -6.18 -17.11 -4.00
C ALA A 17 -6.14 -16.18 -2.78
N ASN A 18 -5.47 -16.61 -1.71
CA ASN A 18 -5.29 -15.81 -0.50
C ASN A 18 -4.42 -14.57 -0.77
N ALA A 19 -3.31 -14.72 -1.51
CA ALA A 19 -2.44 -13.61 -1.86
C ALA A 19 -3.17 -12.56 -2.72
N LEU A 20 -3.97 -12.98 -3.69
CA LEU A 20 -4.80 -12.07 -4.48
C LEU A 20 -5.86 -11.40 -3.61
N ALA A 21 -6.51 -12.13 -2.71
CA ALA A 21 -7.53 -11.59 -1.81
C ALA A 21 -6.97 -10.63 -0.75
N GLU A 22 -5.67 -10.63 -0.49
CA GLU A 22 -5.01 -9.67 0.40
C GLU A 22 -4.96 -8.25 -0.20
N PHE A 23 -4.71 -8.16 -1.51
CA PHE A 23 -4.53 -6.87 -2.20
C PHE A 23 -5.78 -6.44 -2.98
N PHE A 24 -6.60 -7.39 -3.40
CA PHE A 24 -7.77 -7.16 -4.24
C PHE A 24 -9.07 -7.55 -3.52
N GLU A 25 -10.15 -6.83 -3.82
CA GLU A 25 -11.50 -7.20 -3.41
C GLU A 25 -12.00 -8.32 -4.33
N VAL A 26 -11.59 -9.55 -4.03
CA VAL A 26 -11.97 -10.77 -4.78
C VAL A 26 -12.44 -11.88 -3.84
N ASP A 27 -13.26 -12.77 -4.38
CA ASP A 27 -13.68 -13.99 -3.69
C ASP A 27 -12.58 -15.06 -3.84
N ALA A 28 -11.84 -15.30 -2.75
CA ALA A 28 -10.76 -16.28 -2.70
C ALA A 28 -11.24 -17.69 -3.05
N SER A 29 -12.43 -18.12 -2.61
CA SER A 29 -12.97 -19.45 -2.89
C SER A 29 -13.26 -19.63 -4.38
N LYS A 30 -13.79 -18.59 -5.03
CA LYS A 30 -14.01 -18.59 -6.48
C LYS A 30 -12.70 -18.62 -7.24
N VAL A 31 -11.73 -17.80 -6.84
CA VAL A 31 -10.38 -17.78 -7.42
C VAL A 31 -9.72 -19.16 -7.32
N GLU A 32 -9.70 -19.75 -6.13
CA GLU A 32 -9.15 -21.09 -5.89
C GLU A 32 -9.83 -22.12 -6.80
N SER A 33 -11.16 -22.14 -6.86
CA SER A 33 -11.90 -23.09 -7.69
C SER A 33 -11.59 -22.98 -9.19
N ASN A 34 -11.27 -21.78 -9.68
CA ASN A 34 -10.83 -21.56 -11.05
C ASN A 34 -9.40 -22.06 -11.26
N LEU A 35 -8.50 -21.78 -10.32
CA LEU A 35 -7.10 -22.21 -10.37
C LEU A 35 -6.90 -23.72 -10.25
N LEU A 36 -7.86 -24.42 -9.63
CA LEU A 36 -7.91 -25.88 -9.64
C LEU A 36 -8.24 -26.45 -11.03
N LYS A 37 -8.92 -25.69 -11.88
CA LYS A 37 -9.32 -26.11 -13.23
C LYS A 37 -8.33 -25.65 -14.29
N ASP A 38 -7.85 -24.41 -14.17
CA ASP A 38 -6.99 -23.75 -15.14
C ASP A 38 -5.75 -23.15 -14.47
N ALA A 39 -4.60 -23.20 -15.14
CA ALA A 39 -3.36 -22.58 -14.67
C ALA A 39 -3.31 -21.08 -14.99
N LYS A 40 -4.44 -20.49 -15.35
CA LYS A 40 -4.63 -19.07 -15.64
C LYS A 40 -5.88 -18.54 -14.96
N ILE A 41 -5.77 -17.35 -14.41
CA ILE A 41 -6.90 -16.56 -13.95
C ILE A 41 -6.83 -15.16 -14.53
N VAL A 42 -7.99 -14.67 -14.95
CA VAL A 42 -8.20 -13.31 -15.42
C VAL A 42 -9.31 -12.71 -14.57
N LEU A 43 -8.99 -11.63 -13.88
CA LEU A 43 -9.91 -10.86 -13.06
C LEU A 43 -10.09 -9.50 -13.73
N ASN A 44 -11.32 -9.11 -13.99
CA ASN A 44 -11.63 -7.84 -14.66
C ASN A 44 -12.33 -6.89 -13.68
N GLN A 45 -12.07 -5.59 -13.82
CA GLN A 45 -12.71 -4.51 -13.06
C GLN A 45 -12.63 -4.74 -11.54
N VAL A 46 -11.41 -4.97 -11.06
CA VAL A 46 -11.15 -5.36 -9.67
C VAL A 46 -10.84 -4.13 -8.85
N LYS A 47 -11.39 -4.03 -7.64
CA LYS A 47 -11.02 -2.99 -6.68
C LYS A 47 -9.80 -3.41 -5.87
N LEU A 48 -8.94 -2.46 -5.56
CA LEU A 48 -7.91 -2.66 -4.55
C LEU A 48 -8.56 -2.64 -3.17
N ARG A 49 -8.13 -3.53 -2.27
CA ARG A 49 -8.45 -3.37 -0.86
C ARG A 49 -7.82 -2.08 -0.35
N THR A 50 -8.56 -1.36 0.48
CA THR A 50 -8.07 -0.11 1.08
C THR A 50 -6.83 -0.38 1.92
N GLN A 51 -5.70 0.19 1.53
CA GLN A 51 -4.44 0.08 2.26
C GLN A 51 -4.26 1.30 3.15
N LYS A 52 -4.01 1.08 4.45
CA LYS A 52 -3.69 2.13 5.41
C LYS A 52 -2.28 1.93 5.92
N LYS A 53 -1.44 2.96 5.77
CA LYS A 53 -0.09 2.98 6.33
C LYS A 53 0.06 4.18 7.26
N GLU A 54 0.41 3.89 8.51
CA GLU A 54 0.59 4.90 9.54
C GLU A 54 2.09 5.21 9.71
N PHE A 55 2.41 6.50 9.78
CA PHE A 55 3.73 7.00 10.06
C PHE A 55 3.66 7.81 11.35
N THR A 56 4.26 7.30 12.41
CA THR A 56 4.21 7.91 13.74
C THR A 56 5.55 8.55 14.09
N GLN A 57 5.52 9.82 14.46
CA GLN A 57 6.68 10.53 15.00
C GLN A 57 6.39 10.97 16.43
N GLN A 58 7.27 10.60 17.36
CA GLN A 58 7.19 11.13 18.73
C GLN A 58 7.65 12.59 18.74
N LEU A 59 6.76 13.49 19.17
CA LEU A 59 7.13 14.87 19.43
C LEU A 59 7.70 14.93 20.84
N HIS A 60 8.94 15.41 20.99
CA HIS A 60 9.69 15.38 22.25
C HIS A 60 9.06 16.23 23.36
N GLN A 61 8.03 17.02 23.05
CA GLN A 61 7.31 17.82 24.02
C GLN A 61 6.07 17.05 24.50
N HIS A 62 6.01 16.78 25.80
CA HIS A 62 4.80 16.31 26.51
C HIS A 62 4.16 15.00 26.02
N GLY A 63 4.93 14.08 25.42
CA GLY A 63 4.44 12.74 25.03
C GLY A 63 3.36 12.75 23.97
N THR A 64 3.29 13.82 23.19
CA THR A 64 2.41 13.95 22.04
C THR A 64 3.00 13.20 20.85
N LYS A 65 2.16 12.55 20.04
CA LYS A 65 2.56 11.83 18.83
C LYS A 65 1.92 12.48 17.62
N ALA A 66 2.73 12.77 16.61
CA ALA A 66 2.21 13.11 15.28
C ALA A 66 2.01 11.80 14.51
N VAL A 67 0.84 11.63 13.91
CA VAL A 67 0.50 10.49 13.07
C VAL A 67 0.10 11.01 11.70
N VAL A 68 0.80 10.53 10.67
CA VAL A 68 0.37 10.69 9.28
C VAL A 68 -0.18 9.35 8.84
N VAL A 69 -1.44 9.32 8.39
CA VAL A 69 -2.06 8.13 7.82
C VAL A 69 -2.15 8.32 6.31
N ALA A 70 -1.50 7.43 5.56
CA ALA A 70 -1.68 7.31 4.12
C ALA A 70 -2.75 6.24 3.85
N THR A 71 -3.88 6.67 3.29
CA THR A 71 -4.96 5.78 2.85
C THR A 71 -4.93 5.67 1.34
N THR A 72 -4.72 4.46 0.81
CA THR A 72 -4.69 4.21 -0.63
C THR A 72 -5.89 3.38 -1.04
N THR A 73 -6.61 3.85 -2.05
CA THR A 73 -7.72 3.15 -2.71
C THR A 73 -7.47 3.12 -4.21
N GLY A 74 -8.12 2.21 -4.93
CA GLY A 74 -7.95 2.15 -6.37
C GLY A 74 -8.73 1.04 -7.05
N THR A 75 -8.59 1.00 -8.36
CA THR A 75 -9.21 0.03 -9.26
C THR A 75 -8.19 -0.45 -10.28
N VAL A 76 -8.39 -1.66 -10.77
CA VAL A 76 -7.59 -2.28 -11.81
C VAL A 76 -8.52 -2.80 -12.88
N GLU A 77 -8.26 -2.43 -14.13
CA GLU A 77 -9.04 -2.90 -15.27
C GLU A 77 -8.92 -4.41 -15.44
N GLN A 78 -7.70 -4.95 -15.36
CA GLN A 78 -7.45 -6.38 -15.47
C GLN A 78 -6.25 -6.86 -14.65
N VAL A 79 -6.42 -7.95 -13.93
CA VAL A 79 -5.34 -8.73 -13.30
C VAL A 79 -5.33 -10.11 -13.95
N THR A 80 -4.23 -10.45 -14.60
CA THR A 80 -4.00 -11.78 -15.16
C THR A 80 -2.87 -12.44 -14.42
N PHE A 81 -3.13 -13.62 -13.85
CA PHE A 81 -2.09 -14.48 -13.31
C PHE A 81 -2.11 -15.82 -14.05
N SER A 82 -0.97 -16.24 -14.57
CA SER A 82 -0.85 -17.48 -15.32
C SER A 82 0.44 -18.21 -15.00
N TRP A 83 0.43 -19.54 -15.08
CA TRP A 83 1.62 -20.38 -14.98
C TRP A 83 1.46 -21.64 -15.83
N ALA A 84 2.54 -22.40 -15.97
CA ALA A 84 2.54 -23.72 -16.57
C ALA A 84 2.86 -24.79 -15.51
N TRP A 85 2.09 -25.89 -15.51
CA TRP A 85 2.42 -27.07 -14.72
C TRP A 85 3.55 -27.83 -15.40
N SER A 86 4.65 -28.06 -14.69
CA SER A 86 5.73 -28.93 -15.16
C SER A 86 5.56 -30.31 -14.52
N VAL A 87 4.66 -31.12 -15.06
CA VAL A 87 4.43 -32.51 -14.60
C VAL A 87 5.29 -33.49 -15.40
N GLY A 88 6.52 -33.70 -14.92
CA GLY A 88 7.36 -34.88 -15.24
C GLY A 88 8.49 -34.69 -16.25
N GLY A 89 9.55 -35.49 -16.07
CA GLY A 89 10.39 -35.94 -17.20
C GLY A 89 11.91 -35.72 -17.15
N ASN A 90 12.61 -35.97 -16.04
CA ASN A 90 13.97 -36.48 -16.15
C ASN A 90 14.25 -37.41 -14.97
N SER A 91 14.15 -38.72 -15.21
CA SER A 91 14.67 -39.77 -14.33
C SER A 91 16.17 -39.60 -14.03
N ASP A 92 16.85 -38.74 -14.79
CA ASP A 92 18.24 -38.37 -14.60
C ASP A 92 18.33 -36.90 -14.18
N LYS A 93 18.28 -36.65 -12.87
CA LYS A 93 19.14 -35.71 -12.13
C LYS A 93 18.51 -35.40 -10.77
N LYS A 94 19.23 -35.82 -9.72
CA LYS A 94 19.16 -35.25 -8.38
C LYS A 94 19.10 -33.71 -8.50
N ASN A 95 18.07 -33.09 -7.89
CA ASN A 95 17.84 -31.64 -7.75
C ASN A 95 17.23 -30.84 -8.93
N SER A 96 15.94 -31.02 -9.26
CA SER A 96 15.10 -29.83 -9.48
C SER A 96 13.60 -30.13 -9.32
N SER A 97 13.07 -29.80 -8.14
CA SER A 97 11.66 -29.90 -7.76
C SER A 97 10.84 -28.72 -8.30
N ASN A 98 10.94 -28.38 -9.58
CA ASN A 98 10.20 -27.25 -10.16
C ASN A 98 8.92 -27.74 -10.83
N TRP A 99 7.83 -27.74 -10.06
CA TRP A 99 6.49 -28.16 -10.46
C TRP A 99 5.66 -27.04 -11.12
N VAL A 100 6.11 -25.79 -11.00
CA VAL A 100 5.55 -24.59 -11.64
C VAL A 100 6.63 -23.94 -12.52
N LYS A 101 6.25 -23.50 -13.72
CA LYS A 101 7.08 -22.71 -14.64
C LYS A 101 6.30 -21.51 -15.15
N ASP A 102 7.04 -20.50 -15.63
CA ASP A 102 6.50 -19.35 -16.37
C ASP A 102 5.39 -18.58 -15.64
N ALA A 103 5.48 -18.54 -14.30
CA ALA A 103 4.54 -17.80 -13.46
C ALA A 103 4.64 -16.30 -13.76
N THR A 104 3.55 -15.75 -14.29
CA THR A 104 3.46 -14.36 -14.76
C THR A 104 2.26 -13.69 -14.13
N LEU A 105 2.49 -12.53 -13.51
CA LEU A 105 1.44 -11.62 -13.04
C LEU A 105 1.45 -10.36 -13.89
N THR A 106 0.32 -10.05 -14.51
CA THR A 106 0.12 -8.85 -15.32
C THR A 106 -1.03 -8.03 -14.73
N ILE A 107 -0.78 -6.74 -14.49
CA ILE A 107 -1.75 -5.79 -13.96
C ILE A 107 -1.90 -4.68 -15.01
N GLN A 108 -3.11 -4.47 -15.52
CA GLN A 108 -3.43 -3.49 -16.56
C GLN A 108 -4.49 -2.51 -16.07
N GLY A 109 -4.36 -1.25 -16.51
CA GLY A 109 -5.31 -0.19 -16.18
C GLY A 109 -5.39 0.11 -14.67
N LEU A 110 -4.25 0.03 -13.96
CA LEU A 110 -4.18 0.38 -12.55
C LEU A 110 -4.41 1.90 -12.37
N GLN A 111 -5.44 2.24 -11.60
CA GLN A 111 -5.71 3.60 -11.14
C GLN A 111 -5.80 3.59 -9.63
N PHE A 112 -5.03 4.45 -8.96
CA PHE A 112 -5.08 4.55 -7.50
C PHE A 112 -5.03 6.01 -7.04
N LYS A 113 -5.59 6.23 -5.86
CA LYS A 113 -5.57 7.50 -5.15
C LYS A 113 -5.02 7.26 -3.75
N THR A 114 -4.03 8.06 -3.37
CA THR A 114 -3.53 8.10 -1.99
C THR A 114 -3.92 9.41 -1.34
N GLN A 115 -4.59 9.32 -0.20
CA GLN A 115 -4.94 10.46 0.64
C GLN A 115 -4.08 10.43 1.90
N LEU A 116 -3.44 11.56 2.19
CA LEU A 116 -2.72 11.79 3.44
C LEU A 116 -3.62 12.52 4.42
N SER A 117 -3.75 12.00 5.63
CA SER A 117 -4.37 12.69 6.76
C SER A 117 -3.36 12.83 7.89
N TYR A 118 -3.31 14.02 8.49
CA TYR A 118 -2.44 14.34 9.61
C TYR A 118 -3.26 14.51 10.88
N GLY A 119 -2.84 13.84 11.95
CA GLY A 119 -3.39 13.98 13.29
C GLY A 119 -2.27 14.14 14.31
N VAL A 120 -2.52 14.96 15.33
CA VAL A 120 -1.69 15.03 16.53
C VAL A 120 -2.49 14.39 17.64
N TYR A 121 -1.88 13.45 18.36
CA TYR A 121 -2.52 12.69 19.43
C TYR A 121 -1.77 12.91 20.74
N ASP A 122 -2.50 13.05 21.83
CA ASP A 122 -1.91 13.15 23.17
C ASP A 122 -1.45 11.77 23.70
N LYS A 123 -0.99 11.74 24.95
CA LYS A 123 -0.53 10.52 25.62
C LYS A 123 -1.64 9.47 25.80
N GLU A 124 -2.90 9.89 25.79
CA GLU A 124 -4.08 9.06 25.98
C GLU A 124 -4.64 8.53 24.64
N GLY A 125 -3.99 8.88 23.52
CA GLY A 125 -4.39 8.45 22.18
C GLY A 125 -5.62 9.19 21.65
N GLN A 126 -6.04 10.27 22.31
CA GLN A 126 -7.10 11.13 21.81
C GLN A 126 -6.53 12.09 20.77
N LEU A 127 -7.31 12.38 19.72
CA LEU A 127 -6.96 13.43 18.78
C LEU A 127 -6.84 14.71 19.60
N ALA A 128 -5.63 15.27 19.67
CA ALA A 128 -5.37 16.48 20.39
C ALA A 128 -6.10 17.63 19.67
N THR A 129 -7.38 17.82 19.98
CA THR A 129 -8.16 19.00 19.64
C THR A 129 -7.54 20.16 20.40
N THR A 130 -6.46 20.67 19.82
CA THR A 130 -5.82 21.87 20.30
C THR A 130 -6.08 22.90 19.23
N THR A 131 -7.25 23.53 19.33
CA THR A 131 -7.55 24.84 18.74
C THR A 131 -6.33 25.77 18.92
N ALA A 132 -5.66 25.66 20.07
CA ALA A 132 -4.39 26.32 20.36
C ALA A 132 -3.18 25.89 19.48
N ALA A 133 -3.02 24.63 19.07
CA ALA A 133 -1.90 24.18 18.22
C ALA A 133 -2.16 24.40 16.73
N ALA A 134 -3.42 24.29 16.29
CA ALA A 134 -3.85 24.74 14.96
C ALA A 134 -3.64 26.26 14.81
N GLU A 135 -4.00 27.04 15.84
CA GLU A 135 -3.70 28.47 15.91
C GLU A 135 -2.19 28.76 15.96
N LYS A 136 -1.40 27.99 16.73
CA LYS A 136 0.06 28.18 16.80
C LYS A 136 0.74 27.88 15.47
N THR A 137 0.34 26.81 14.78
CA THR A 137 0.87 26.44 13.46
C THR A 137 0.49 27.49 12.41
N THR A 138 -0.76 27.94 12.43
CA THR A 138 -1.24 29.01 11.54
C THR A 138 -0.52 30.34 11.81
N ARG A 139 -0.24 30.66 13.09
CA ARG A 139 0.52 31.84 13.51
C ARG A 139 1.98 31.76 13.05
N ILE A 140 2.65 30.63 13.23
CA ILE A 140 4.04 30.41 12.77
C ILE A 140 4.14 30.52 11.24
N LEU A 141 3.19 29.92 10.50
CA LEU A 141 3.15 30.02 9.03
C LEU A 141 2.90 31.46 8.56
N ARG A 142 2.04 32.21 9.26
CA ARG A 142 1.76 33.63 8.95
C ARG A 142 2.96 34.53 9.25
N GLU A 143 3.68 34.29 10.33
CA GLU A 143 4.90 35.04 10.68
C GLU A 143 6.04 34.74 9.69
N ARG A 144 6.25 33.49 9.30
CA ARG A 144 7.25 33.13 8.27
C ARG A 144 6.94 33.78 6.92
N ARG A 145 5.67 33.87 6.54
CA ARG A 145 5.25 34.55 5.32
C ARG A 145 5.55 36.05 5.37
N LYS A 146 5.22 36.72 6.49
CA LYS A 146 5.56 38.14 6.69
C LYS A 146 7.07 38.40 6.68
N SER A 147 7.87 37.53 7.30
CA SER A 147 9.32 37.65 7.29
C SER A 147 9.91 37.46 5.88
N LYS A 148 9.34 36.56 5.09
CA LYS A 148 9.75 36.36 3.68
C LYS A 148 9.37 37.57 2.82
N GLU A 149 8.15 38.10 2.97
CA GLU A 149 7.70 39.30 2.27
C GLU A 149 8.54 40.53 2.64
N LYS A 150 8.89 40.69 3.91
CA LYS A 150 9.81 41.76 4.38
C LYS A 150 11.22 41.60 3.83
N LEU A 151 11.73 40.36 3.76
CA LEU A 151 13.05 40.08 3.18
C LEU A 151 13.08 40.41 1.69
N GLU A 152 12.03 40.08 0.94
CA GLU A 152 11.93 40.42 -0.49
C GLU A 152 11.77 41.93 -0.72
N ALA A 153 11.05 42.64 0.14
CA ALA A 153 10.96 44.10 0.09
C ALA A 153 12.33 44.75 0.33
N LEU A 154 13.09 44.30 1.33
CA LEU A 154 14.44 44.81 1.62
C LEU A 154 15.43 44.55 0.47
N LYS A 155 15.31 43.42 -0.23
CA LYS A 155 16.08 43.13 -1.45
C LYS A 155 15.73 44.07 -2.61
N ARG A 156 14.45 44.42 -2.78
CA ARG A 156 14.01 45.38 -3.82
C ARG A 156 14.45 46.82 -3.53
N GLU A 157 14.58 47.19 -2.26
CA GLU A 157 15.07 48.50 -1.83
C GLU A 157 16.61 48.64 -1.87
N GLY A 158 17.34 47.61 -2.31
CA GLY A 158 18.82 47.63 -2.38
C GLY A 158 19.51 47.64 -1.01
N LYS A 159 18.79 47.34 0.09
CA LYS A 159 19.32 47.37 1.46
C LYS A 159 19.98 46.06 1.92
N LEU A 160 20.04 45.07 1.03
CA LEU A 160 20.71 43.79 1.24
C LEU A 160 21.65 43.56 0.06
N GLU A 161 22.83 44.18 0.11
CA GLU A 161 23.93 43.79 -0.76
C GLU A 161 24.53 42.48 -0.25
N ALA A 162 24.71 41.53 -1.17
CA ALA A 162 25.28 40.23 -0.89
C ALA A 162 26.75 40.40 -0.45
N TYR A 163 27.05 39.94 0.76
CA TYR A 163 28.41 39.47 1.09
C TYR A 163 28.56 38.03 0.61
#